data_AF-A0A327NEN0-F1
#
_entry.id   AF-A0A327NEN0-F1
#
_cell.length_a   1.000
_cell.length_b   1.000
_cell.length_c   1.000
_cell.angle_alpha   90.00
_cell.angle_beta   90.00
_cell.angle_gamma   90.00
#
_symmetry.space_group_name_H-M   'P 1'
#
loop_
_entity.id
_entity.type
_entity.pdbx_description
1 polymer ?
#
loop_
_entity_poly.entity_id
_entity_poly.type
_entity_poly.pdbx_seq_one_letter_code
_entity_poly.pdbx_strand_id
1 'polypeptide(L)'
;MPKSPTSFSGKLLFSTDTRRFWTIQIIYLIVSCLFLLLYVYLPKNNHWLTETIQKFYNQRQELGERTDLKARKWKGYGEAFTYTELIRKHCKPTDYFLIPAQRYLIQKAYRQGQATGYAWTYPSVLYYHLGKSVHLLEVVNPDSLVQRATFTFWVEKNQLALLRLTDQNRPSVLAEFRKYDPHFFAYTPQQAQAYYKSSRP
;
A
#
# COMPACT_ATOMS: atom_id res chain seq x y z
N MET A 1 11.70 -82.54 -20.06
CA MET A 1 11.06 -81.80 -18.94
C MET A 1 10.69 -80.40 -19.41
N PRO A 2 9.50 -79.89 -19.06
CA PRO A 2 8.81 -78.88 -19.87
C PRO A 2 8.61 -77.50 -19.19
N LYS A 3 8.30 -76.50 -20.04
CA LYS A 3 7.55 -75.23 -19.85
C LYS A 3 8.24 -74.00 -19.24
N SER A 4 8.57 -73.05 -20.11
CA SER A 4 8.14 -71.64 -19.97
C SER A 4 6.65 -71.51 -20.37
N PRO A 5 5.97 -70.34 -20.27
CA PRO A 5 6.19 -69.11 -19.49
C PRO A 5 4.93 -68.75 -18.67
N THR A 6 4.97 -67.76 -17.77
CA THR A 6 3.79 -66.91 -17.51
C THR A 6 4.22 -65.50 -17.13
N SER A 7 4.01 -64.57 -18.06
CA SER A 7 4.05 -63.13 -17.81
C SER A 7 2.92 -62.77 -16.85
N PHE A 8 3.27 -62.17 -15.71
CA PHE A 8 2.28 -61.57 -14.82
C PHE A 8 1.81 -60.25 -15.43
N SER A 9 0.73 -60.30 -16.22
CA SER A 9 0.01 -59.09 -16.66
C SER A 9 -0.75 -58.50 -15.47
N GLY A 10 -0.09 -57.63 -14.72
CA GLY A 10 -0.73 -56.77 -13.71
C GLY A 10 -1.48 -55.63 -14.38
N LYS A 11 -2.56 -55.92 -15.11
CA LYS A 11 -3.44 -54.92 -15.70
C LYS A 11 -4.86 -55.02 -15.13
N LEU A 12 -5.26 -53.91 -14.50
CA LEU A 12 -6.62 -53.43 -14.26
C LEU A 12 -7.49 -54.16 -13.22
N LEU A 13 -7.28 -53.86 -11.94
CA LEU A 13 -8.33 -53.99 -10.91
C LEU A 13 -8.56 -52.71 -10.06
N PHE A 14 -7.92 -51.58 -10.37
CA PHE A 14 -7.94 -50.40 -9.46
C PHE A 14 -8.59 -49.11 -9.99
N SER A 15 -9.27 -49.11 -11.15
CA SER A 15 -9.78 -47.84 -11.71
C SER A 15 -11.21 -47.48 -11.32
N THR A 16 -12.04 -48.43 -10.91
CA THR A 16 -13.47 -48.19 -10.60
C THR A 16 -13.71 -47.95 -9.11
N ASP A 17 -13.08 -48.72 -8.21
CA ASP A 17 -13.28 -48.57 -6.76
C ASP A 17 -12.70 -47.27 -6.20
N THR A 18 -11.50 -46.88 -6.65
CA THR A 18 -10.87 -45.62 -6.23
C THR A 18 -11.69 -44.41 -6.70
N ARG A 19 -12.19 -44.43 -7.94
CA ARG A 19 -13.05 -43.36 -8.46
C ARG A 19 -14.37 -43.29 -7.70
N ARG A 20 -15.01 -44.43 -7.44
CA ARG A 20 -16.25 -44.50 -6.67
C ARG A 20 -16.08 -43.98 -5.24
N PHE A 21 -14.96 -44.33 -4.59
CA PHE A 21 -14.62 -43.83 -3.25
C PHE A 21 -14.52 -42.30 -3.23
N TRP A 22 -13.74 -41.70 -4.14
CA TRP A 22 -13.59 -40.24 -4.20
C TRP A 22 -14.89 -39.52 -4.55
N THR A 23 -15.70 -40.08 -5.46
CA THR A 23 -17.02 -39.53 -5.77
C THR A 23 -17.91 -39.50 -4.52
N ILE A 24 -17.91 -40.56 -3.71
CA ILE A 24 -18.67 -40.61 -2.46
C ILE A 24 -18.14 -39.58 -1.45
N GLN A 25 -16.83 -39.42 -1.31
CA GLN A 25 -16.25 -38.40 -0.41
C GLN A 25 -16.61 -36.98 -0.84
N ILE A 26 -16.61 -36.69 -2.15
CA ILE A 26 -17.02 -35.40 -2.69
C ILE A 26 -18.51 -35.16 -2.42
N ILE A 27 -19.36 -36.17 -2.60
CA ILE A 27 -20.79 -36.09 -2.26
C ILE A 27 -20.97 -35.78 -0.78
N TYR A 28 -20.27 -36.48 0.13
CA TYR A 28 -20.33 -36.18 1.56
C TYR A 28 -19.87 -34.76 1.89
N LEU A 29 -18.82 -34.27 1.24
CA LEU A 29 -18.34 -32.90 1.41
C LEU A 29 -19.40 -31.87 0.94
N ILE A 30 -19.97 -32.08 -0.24
CA ILE A 30 -21.00 -31.20 -0.80
C ILE A 30 -22.24 -31.18 0.10
N VAL A 31 -22.70 -32.35 0.56
CA VAL A 31 -23.84 -32.45 1.48
C VAL A 31 -23.52 -31.77 2.81
N SER A 32 -22.32 -31.96 3.36
CA SER A 32 -21.89 -31.30 4.61
C SER A 32 -21.83 -29.78 4.46
N CYS A 33 -21.32 -29.26 3.34
CA CYS A 33 -21.32 -27.84 3.03
C CYS A 33 -22.73 -27.29 2.85
N LEU A 34 -23.64 -28.04 2.21
CA LEU A 34 -25.05 -27.68 2.08
C LEU A 34 -25.73 -27.60 3.45
N PHE A 35 -25.51 -28.57 4.33
CA PHE A 35 -26.05 -28.54 5.69
C PHE A 35 -25.51 -27.36 6.50
N LEU A 36 -24.22 -27.04 6.38
CA LEU A 36 -23.63 -25.85 7.00
C LEU A 36 -24.25 -24.55 6.46
N LEU A 37 -24.42 -24.43 5.14
CA LEU A 37 -25.06 -23.27 4.53
C LEU A 37 -26.50 -23.13 5.02
N LEU A 38 -27.26 -24.22 5.07
CA LEU A 38 -28.64 -24.23 5.55
C LEU A 38 -28.72 -23.83 7.03
N TYR A 39 -27.78 -24.33 7.85
CA TYR A 39 -27.66 -23.96 9.26
C TYR A 39 -27.34 -22.47 9.47
N VAL A 40 -26.46 -21.89 8.63
CA VAL A 40 -26.12 -20.47 8.67
C VAL A 40 -27.31 -19.61 8.19
N TYR A 41 -28.04 -20.06 7.17
CA TYR A 41 -29.18 -19.34 6.60
C TYR A 41 -30.45 -19.38 7.46
N LEU A 42 -30.50 -20.23 8.49
CA LEU A 42 -31.58 -20.21 9.46
C LEU A 42 -31.73 -18.80 10.04
N PRO A 43 -32.95 -18.25 10.12
CA PRO A 43 -33.18 -16.83 10.40
C PRO A 43 -32.58 -16.39 11.74
N LYS A 44 -32.60 -17.26 12.76
CA LYS A 44 -31.99 -16.99 14.08
C LYS A 44 -30.46 -16.88 14.02
N ASN A 45 -29.82 -17.74 13.24
CA ASN A 45 -28.36 -17.78 13.12
C ASN A 45 -27.86 -16.66 12.21
N ASN A 46 -28.56 -16.41 11.10
CA ASN A 46 -28.26 -15.29 10.21
C ASN A 46 -28.44 -13.95 10.93
N HIS A 47 -29.53 -13.77 11.70
CA HIS A 47 -29.75 -12.56 12.50
C HIS A 47 -28.69 -12.39 13.60
N TRP A 48 -28.26 -13.47 14.27
CA TRP A 48 -27.20 -13.40 15.25
C TRP A 48 -25.83 -13.03 14.63
N LEU A 49 -25.53 -13.60 13.45
CA LEU A 49 -24.31 -13.32 12.67
C LEU A 49 -24.28 -11.90 12.09
N THR A 50 -25.39 -11.46 11.50
CA THR A 50 -25.44 -10.18 10.79
C THR A 50 -25.72 -9.01 11.72
N GLU A 51 -26.44 -9.20 12.82
CA GLU A 51 -26.72 -8.09 13.73
C GLU A 51 -25.78 -8.07 14.94
N THR A 52 -25.70 -9.15 15.70
CA THR A 52 -25.00 -9.12 16.99
C THR A 52 -23.49 -9.08 16.80
N ILE A 53 -22.96 -9.95 15.94
CA ILE A 53 -21.52 -9.97 15.64
C ILE A 53 -21.12 -8.69 14.91
N GLN A 54 -21.90 -8.25 13.92
CA GLN A 54 -21.60 -7.00 13.23
C GLN A 54 -21.68 -5.79 14.16
N LYS A 55 -22.69 -5.70 15.05
CA LYS A 55 -22.79 -4.64 16.06
C LYS A 55 -21.57 -4.66 16.98
N PHE A 56 -21.11 -5.83 17.44
CA PHE A 56 -19.90 -5.95 18.25
C PHE A 56 -18.65 -5.44 17.52
N TYR A 57 -18.44 -5.84 16.27
CA TYR A 57 -17.29 -5.37 15.48
C TYR A 57 -17.36 -3.88 15.17
N ASN A 58 -18.55 -3.37 14.83
CA ASN A 58 -18.76 -1.94 14.61
C ASN A 58 -18.51 -1.14 15.88
N GLN A 59 -19.01 -1.59 17.04
CA GLN A 59 -18.77 -0.95 18.33
C GLN A 59 -17.29 -0.99 18.71
N ARG A 60 -16.61 -2.12 18.49
CA ARG A 60 -15.17 -2.25 18.73
C ARG A 60 -14.36 -1.34 17.81
N GLN A 61 -14.74 -1.23 16.54
CA GLN A 61 -14.12 -0.31 15.60
C GLN A 61 -14.34 1.14 16.02
N GLU A 62 -15.56 1.53 16.35
CA GLU A 62 -15.90 2.88 16.80
C GLU A 62 -15.20 3.24 18.13
N LEU A 63 -15.13 2.31 19.07
CA LEU A 63 -14.35 2.46 20.30
C LEU A 63 -12.86 2.62 19.99
N GLY A 64 -12.29 1.80 19.09
CA GLY A 64 -10.91 1.94 18.63
C GLY A 64 -10.66 3.30 17.99
N GLU A 65 -11.58 3.78 17.15
CA GLU A 65 -11.53 5.11 16.55
C GLU A 65 -11.66 6.25 17.58
N ARG A 66 -12.33 6.05 18.71
CA ARG A 66 -12.45 7.09 19.74
C ARG A 66 -11.28 7.08 20.71
N THR A 67 -10.74 5.90 21.02
CA THR A 67 -9.76 5.70 22.10
C THR A 67 -8.31 5.65 21.61
N ASP A 68 -8.05 5.04 20.45
CA ASP A 68 -6.69 4.88 19.92
C ASP A 68 -6.31 6.07 19.02
N LEU A 69 -5.17 6.69 19.34
CA LEU A 69 -4.59 7.77 18.55
C LEU A 69 -4.11 7.28 17.18
N LYS A 70 -3.66 6.02 17.07
CA LYS A 70 -3.23 5.44 15.79
C LYS A 70 -4.43 5.22 14.88
N ALA A 71 -5.52 4.63 15.39
CA ALA A 71 -6.77 4.45 14.66
C ALA A 71 -7.37 5.79 14.18
N ARG A 72 -7.37 6.83 15.03
CA ARG A 72 -7.82 8.19 14.64
C ARG A 72 -7.03 8.77 13.49
N LYS A 73 -5.70 8.68 13.55
CA LYS A 73 -4.83 9.20 12.49
C LYS A 73 -4.97 8.41 11.20
N TRP A 74 -5.14 7.09 11.29
CA TRP A 74 -5.37 6.26 10.12
C TRP A 74 -6.72 6.56 9.46
N LYS A 75 -7.79 6.80 10.24
CA LYS A 75 -9.10 7.24 9.69
C LYS A 75 -9.05 8.65 9.08
N GLY A 76 -8.32 9.57 9.71
CA GLY A 76 -8.24 10.97 9.25
C GLY A 76 -7.36 11.19 8.02
N TYR A 77 -6.26 10.44 7.91
CA TYR A 77 -5.24 10.66 6.88
C TYR A 77 -5.03 9.46 5.94
N GLY A 78 -5.65 8.31 6.22
CA GLY A 78 -5.60 7.12 5.36
C GLY A 78 -4.19 6.64 5.05
N GLU A 79 -3.93 6.39 3.77
CA GLU A 79 -2.64 5.93 3.25
C GLU A 79 -1.49 6.89 3.57
N ALA A 80 -1.75 8.20 3.70
CA ALA A 80 -0.71 9.18 4.07
C ALA A 80 -0.11 8.91 5.45
N PHE A 81 -0.90 8.38 6.39
CA PHE A 81 -0.40 8.02 7.72
C PHE A 81 0.50 6.78 7.67
N THR A 82 0.20 5.80 6.81
CA THR A 82 1.07 4.62 6.59
C THR A 82 2.47 5.05 6.16
N TYR A 83 2.57 6.06 5.29
CA TYR A 83 3.87 6.58 4.85
C TYR A 83 4.63 7.31 5.96
N THR A 84 3.94 8.05 6.84
CA THR A 84 4.58 8.65 8.03
C THR A 84 5.14 7.59 8.98
N GLU A 85 4.43 6.47 9.15
CA GLU A 85 4.87 5.35 9.98
C GLU A 85 6.06 4.61 9.37
N LEU A 86 6.08 4.44 8.03
CA LEU A 86 7.24 3.86 7.33
C LEU A 86 8.49 4.70 7.53
N ILE A 87 8.40 6.02 7.40
CA ILE A 87 9.53 6.91 7.67
C ILE A 87 9.97 6.80 9.13
N ARG A 88 9.06 6.84 10.11
CA ARG A 88 9.41 6.70 11.53
C ARG A 88 10.11 5.38 11.85
N LYS A 89 9.76 4.30 11.15
CA LYS A 89 10.34 2.97 11.38
C LYS A 89 11.77 2.85 10.81
N HIS A 90 12.06 3.55 9.72
CA HIS A 90 13.29 3.34 8.95
C HIS A 90 14.27 4.51 9.01
N CYS A 91 13.80 5.73 9.27
CA CYS A 91 14.61 6.92 9.40
C CYS A 91 14.86 7.26 10.86
N LYS A 92 16.07 7.72 11.16
CA LYS A 92 16.47 8.23 12.47
C LYS A 92 16.25 9.74 12.53
N PRO A 93 16.18 10.34 13.74
CA PRO A 93 16.13 11.79 13.90
C PRO A 93 17.29 12.54 13.23
N THR A 94 18.45 11.90 13.08
CA THR A 94 19.64 12.45 12.41
C THR A 94 19.58 12.36 10.89
N ASP A 95 18.62 11.62 10.34
CA ASP A 95 18.44 11.47 8.90
C ASP A 95 17.74 12.70 8.31
N TYR A 96 18.04 12.95 7.05
CA TYR A 96 17.45 14.02 6.27
C TYR A 96 16.59 13.41 5.16
N PHE A 97 15.29 13.67 5.23
CA PHE A 97 14.32 13.18 4.26
C PHE A 97 14.09 14.25 3.20
N LEU A 98 14.51 13.97 1.96
CA LEU A 98 14.32 14.86 0.82
C LEU A 98 12.87 14.83 0.39
N ILE A 99 12.28 16.01 0.27
CA ILE A 99 10.94 16.21 -0.27
C ILE A 99 11.01 17.11 -1.52
N PRO A 100 10.17 16.86 -2.53
CA PRO A 100 10.14 17.68 -3.74
C PRO A 100 9.52 19.05 -3.44
N ALA A 101 9.69 20.00 -4.36
CA ALA A 101 9.13 21.34 -4.22
C ALA A 101 7.59 21.32 -4.14
N GLN A 102 6.98 22.27 -3.42
CA GLN A 102 5.52 22.31 -3.19
C GLN A 102 4.68 22.26 -4.48
N ARG A 103 5.17 22.84 -5.58
CA ARG A 103 4.49 22.80 -6.89
C ARG A 103 4.50 21.43 -7.55
N TYR A 104 5.56 20.63 -7.36
CA TYR A 104 5.59 19.23 -7.78
C TYR A 104 4.42 18.46 -7.17
N LEU A 105 4.14 18.74 -5.90
CA LEU A 105 3.13 18.05 -5.10
C LEU A 105 1.71 18.42 -5.55
N ILE A 106 1.51 19.65 -6.04
CA ILE A 106 0.26 20.13 -6.60
C ILE A 106 0.01 19.52 -7.99
N GLN A 107 1.04 19.43 -8.83
CA GLN A 107 0.88 18.96 -10.22
C GLN A 107 0.85 17.43 -10.35
N LYS A 108 1.51 16.69 -9.46
CA LYS A 108 1.74 15.24 -9.60
C LYS A 108 1.21 14.41 -8.43
N ALA A 109 0.13 14.88 -7.79
CA ALA A 109 -0.56 14.13 -6.72
C ALA A 109 -0.69 12.63 -7.09
N TYR A 110 -0.38 11.76 -6.12
CA TYR A 110 -0.24 10.29 -6.17
C TYR A 110 -0.65 9.55 -7.48
N ARG A 111 -1.87 9.76 -7.99
CA ARG A 111 -2.40 9.11 -9.20
C ARG A 111 -1.63 9.41 -10.48
N GLN A 112 -1.03 10.59 -10.64
CA GLN A 112 -0.26 10.95 -11.85
C GLN A 112 1.23 10.60 -11.76
N GLY A 113 1.76 10.47 -10.53
CA GLY A 113 3.18 10.19 -10.27
C GLY A 113 3.57 8.71 -10.34
N GLN A 114 2.60 7.79 -10.18
CA GLN A 114 2.84 6.35 -10.27
C GLN A 114 3.44 5.91 -11.61
N ALA A 115 2.97 6.49 -12.72
CA ALA A 115 3.39 6.11 -14.07
C ALA A 115 4.84 6.53 -14.40
N THR A 116 5.36 7.57 -13.75
CA THR A 116 6.69 8.11 -14.04
C THR A 116 7.77 7.59 -13.09
N GLY A 117 7.42 6.89 -12.01
CA GLY A 117 8.40 6.45 -11.00
C GLY A 117 8.52 7.37 -9.79
N TYR A 118 7.57 8.30 -9.58
CA TYR A 118 7.71 9.36 -8.57
C TYR A 118 6.36 9.75 -7.97
N ALA A 119 6.01 9.26 -6.77
CA ALA A 119 4.75 9.61 -6.11
C ALA A 119 5.00 10.16 -4.71
N TRP A 120 4.26 11.22 -4.36
CA TRP A 120 4.31 11.84 -3.04
C TRP A 120 2.90 12.06 -2.51
N THR A 121 2.73 11.76 -1.22
CA THR A 121 1.50 12.01 -0.50
C THR A 121 1.59 13.33 0.26
N TYR A 122 0.46 14.04 0.32
CA TYR A 122 0.25 15.33 0.99
C TYR A 122 1.33 15.68 2.04
N PRO A 123 2.32 16.50 1.68
CA PRO A 123 3.45 16.82 2.55
C PRO A 123 3.04 17.50 3.85
N SER A 124 1.91 18.21 3.85
CA SER A 124 1.33 18.79 5.07
C SER A 124 1.12 17.74 6.16
N VAL A 125 0.72 16.52 5.79
CA VAL A 125 0.56 15.39 6.72
C VAL A 125 1.93 14.89 7.21
N LEU A 126 2.93 14.84 6.32
CA LEU A 126 4.31 14.50 6.69
C LEU A 126 4.89 15.53 7.66
N TYR A 127 4.80 16.82 7.35
CA TYR A 127 5.23 17.91 8.21
C TYR A 127 4.59 17.87 9.59
N TYR A 128 3.26 17.67 9.62
CA TYR A 128 2.51 17.65 10.87
C TYR A 128 2.77 16.41 11.73
N HIS A 129 3.04 15.26 11.11
CA HIS A 129 3.20 14.00 11.85
C HIS A 129 4.65 13.58 12.05
N LEU A 130 5.59 13.94 11.18
CA LEU A 130 6.99 13.52 11.35
C LEU A 130 7.71 14.28 12.46
N GLY A 131 7.28 15.49 12.83
CA GLY A 131 7.77 16.18 14.03
C GLY A 131 9.31 16.17 14.15
N LYS A 132 9.83 15.60 15.25
CA LYS A 132 11.28 15.42 15.51
C LYS A 132 11.83 14.07 15.01
N SER A 133 11.03 13.25 14.33
CA SER A 133 11.42 11.90 13.92
C SER A 133 12.42 11.91 12.76
N VAL A 134 12.41 12.93 11.91
CA VAL A 134 13.35 13.10 10.80
C VAL A 134 13.41 14.57 10.39
N HIS A 135 14.54 15.03 9.85
CA HIS A 135 14.64 16.37 9.27
C HIS A 135 14.09 16.38 7.84
N LEU A 136 13.07 17.18 7.57
CA LEU A 136 12.53 17.35 6.22
C LEU A 136 13.35 18.39 5.46
N LEU A 137 13.89 18.02 4.30
CA LEU A 137 14.64 18.92 3.42
C LEU A 137 13.90 19.10 2.11
N GLU A 138 13.49 20.34 1.82
CA GLU A 138 12.96 20.66 0.50
C GLU A 138 14.08 20.74 -0.52
N VAL A 139 13.81 20.27 -1.74
CA VAL A 139 14.78 20.34 -2.85
C VAL A 139 15.19 21.78 -3.23
N VAL A 140 14.41 22.78 -2.81
CA VAL A 140 14.67 24.20 -3.03
C VAL A 140 15.71 24.78 -2.05
N ASN A 141 16.08 24.03 -1.01
CA ASN A 141 17.14 24.43 -0.09
C ASN A 141 18.50 24.45 -0.79
N PRO A 142 19.51 25.17 -0.24
CA PRO A 142 20.86 25.19 -0.79
C PRO A 142 21.42 23.78 -1.04
N ASP A 143 22.16 23.62 -2.15
CA ASP A 143 22.74 22.33 -2.57
C ASP A 143 23.55 21.67 -1.45
N SER A 144 24.26 22.44 -0.64
CA SER A 144 25.03 21.96 0.51
C SER A 144 24.18 21.23 1.56
N LEU A 145 22.90 21.59 1.70
CA LEU A 145 21.94 20.93 2.58
C LEU A 145 21.28 19.76 1.86
N VAL A 146 20.85 19.95 0.61
CA VAL A 146 20.17 18.93 -0.19
C VAL A 146 21.07 17.69 -0.39
N GLN A 147 22.38 17.87 -0.51
CA GLN A 147 23.36 16.77 -0.59
C GLN A 147 23.42 15.91 0.68
N ARG A 148 22.93 16.40 1.83
CA ARG A 148 22.85 15.65 3.08
C ARG A 148 21.64 14.74 3.17
N ALA A 149 20.72 14.80 2.20
CA ALA A 149 19.55 13.95 2.18
C ALA A 149 19.93 12.47 2.13
N THR A 150 19.35 11.68 3.03
CA THR A 150 19.59 10.25 3.18
C THR A 150 18.46 9.40 2.61
N PHE A 151 17.23 9.91 2.58
CA PHE A 151 16.07 9.17 2.09
C PHE A 151 15.10 10.06 1.31
N THR A 152 14.30 9.44 0.44
CA THR A 152 13.19 10.04 -0.29
C THR A 152 12.12 8.98 -0.54
N PHE A 153 10.92 9.38 -0.93
CA PHE A 153 10.00 8.46 -1.58
C PHE A 153 10.25 8.36 -3.08
N TRP A 154 10.04 7.16 -3.61
CA TRP A 154 10.16 6.82 -5.02
C TRP A 154 9.12 5.78 -5.41
N VAL A 155 8.78 5.67 -6.71
CA VAL A 155 7.95 4.57 -7.20
C VAL A 155 8.81 3.60 -7.98
N GLU A 156 8.89 2.37 -7.49
CA GLU A 156 9.54 1.26 -8.17
C GLU A 156 8.48 0.21 -8.50
N LYS A 157 8.42 -0.23 -9.77
CA LYS A 157 7.46 -1.26 -10.21
C LYS A 157 6.00 -0.96 -9.81
N ASN A 158 5.56 0.29 -9.98
CA ASN A 158 4.25 0.81 -9.59
C ASN A 158 3.93 0.76 -8.08
N GLN A 159 4.94 0.57 -7.22
CA GLN A 159 4.78 0.60 -5.77
C GLN A 159 5.59 1.73 -5.16
N LEU A 160 5.00 2.45 -4.19
CA LEU A 160 5.73 3.47 -3.45
C LEU A 160 6.73 2.80 -2.50
N ALA A 161 8.00 3.13 -2.65
CA ALA A 161 9.10 2.62 -1.85
C ALA A 161 9.86 3.77 -1.18
N LEU A 162 10.42 3.46 -0.01
CA LEU A 162 11.38 4.32 0.67
C LEU A 162 12.76 4.10 0.03
N LEU A 163 13.23 5.08 -0.72
CA LEU A 163 14.51 5.03 -1.41
C LEU A 163 15.60 5.66 -0.54
N ARG A 164 16.70 4.94 -0.34
CA ARG A 164 17.92 5.49 0.27
C ARG A 164 18.73 6.23 -0.81
N LEU A 165 19.10 7.47 -0.51
CA LEU A 165 19.92 8.30 -1.38
C LEU A 165 21.40 7.98 -1.21
N THR A 166 22.04 7.60 -2.31
CA THR A 166 23.47 7.32 -2.44
C THR A 166 24.06 8.25 -3.48
N ASP A 167 25.39 8.34 -3.56
CA ASP A 167 26.04 9.23 -4.53
C ASP A 167 25.74 8.83 -6.00
N GLN A 168 25.31 7.59 -6.23
CA GLN A 168 24.95 7.09 -7.56
C GLN A 168 23.53 7.52 -7.99
N ASN A 169 22.54 7.44 -7.09
CA ASN A 169 21.14 7.72 -7.44
C ASN A 169 20.71 9.16 -7.09
N ARG A 170 21.41 9.85 -6.18
CA ARG A 170 21.05 11.20 -5.76
C ARG A 170 21.00 12.19 -6.94
N PRO A 171 21.95 12.21 -7.89
CA PRO A 171 21.91 13.15 -9.00
C PRO A 171 20.64 13.03 -9.86
N SER A 172 20.18 11.80 -10.15
CA SER A 172 18.98 11.57 -10.96
C SER A 172 17.70 11.96 -10.20
N VAL A 173 17.62 11.65 -8.90
CA VAL A 173 16.52 12.08 -8.02
C VAL A 173 16.43 13.61 -7.98
N LEU A 174 17.56 14.29 -7.76
CA LEU A 174 17.60 15.75 -7.70
C LEU A 174 17.26 16.38 -9.04
N ALA A 175 17.76 15.83 -10.15
CA ALA A 175 17.42 16.30 -11.48
C ALA A 175 15.91 16.24 -11.72
N GLU A 176 15.24 15.15 -11.34
CA GLU A 176 13.78 15.08 -11.48
C GLU A 176 13.07 16.11 -10.60
N PHE A 177 13.42 16.19 -9.32
CA PHE A 177 12.75 17.12 -8.41
C PHE A 177 12.96 18.58 -8.82
N ARG A 178 14.08 18.90 -9.49
CA ARG A 178 14.42 20.23 -10.02
C ARG A 178 13.85 20.54 -11.40
N LYS A 179 13.28 19.57 -12.13
CA LYS A 179 12.55 19.85 -13.38
C LYS A 179 11.41 20.84 -13.17
N TYR A 180 10.94 20.97 -11.93
CA TYR A 180 9.86 21.85 -11.54
C TYR A 180 10.46 23.05 -10.79
N ASP A 181 10.25 24.23 -11.36
CA ASP A 181 10.90 25.50 -11.01
C ASP A 181 11.08 25.70 -9.48
N PRO A 182 12.33 25.79 -8.98
CA PRO A 182 12.62 25.93 -7.56
C PRO A 182 12.27 27.32 -6.98
N HIS A 183 11.92 28.32 -7.80
CA HIS A 183 11.70 29.71 -7.35
C HIS A 183 10.29 30.00 -6.83
N PHE A 184 9.47 28.99 -6.54
CA PHE A 184 8.15 29.18 -5.94
C PHE A 184 8.26 29.43 -4.44
N PHE A 185 8.73 30.62 -4.05
CA PHE A 185 8.14 31.26 -2.88
C PHE A 185 6.71 31.62 -3.28
N ALA A 186 5.73 31.19 -2.48
CA ALA A 186 4.29 31.39 -2.67
C ALA A 186 3.93 32.47 -3.70
N TYR A 187 3.46 32.07 -4.89
CA TYR A 187 2.99 33.06 -5.86
C TYR A 187 1.98 33.99 -5.19
N THR A 188 2.17 35.28 -5.37
CA THR A 188 1.07 36.22 -5.15
C THR A 188 -0.11 35.80 -6.03
N PRO A 189 -1.36 36.07 -5.64
CA PRO A 189 -2.54 35.70 -6.45
C PRO A 189 -2.43 36.11 -7.93
N GLN A 190 -1.74 37.21 -8.22
CA GLN A 190 -1.47 37.71 -9.58
C GLN A 190 -0.48 36.82 -10.36
N GLN A 191 0.61 36.38 -9.73
CA GLN A 191 1.57 35.47 -10.35
C GLN A 191 0.96 34.08 -10.60
N ALA A 192 0.10 33.62 -9.69
CA ALA A 192 -0.64 32.36 -9.86
C ALA A 192 -1.62 32.44 -11.04
N GLN A 193 -2.34 33.56 -11.20
CA GLN A 193 -3.21 33.81 -12.35
C GLN A 193 -2.42 33.93 -13.66
N ALA A 194 -1.28 34.62 -13.66
CA ALA A 194 -0.43 34.77 -14.85
C ALA A 194 0.11 33.41 -15.31
N TYR A 195 0.59 32.59 -14.37
CA TYR A 195 1.07 31.25 -14.68
C TYR A 195 -0.03 30.34 -15.23
N TYR A 196 -1.23 30.35 -14.62
CA TYR A 196 -2.38 29.57 -15.12
C TYR A 196 -2.74 29.92 -16.56
N LYS A 197 -2.64 31.21 -16.93
CA LYS A 197 -2.87 31.69 -18.28
C LYS A 197 -1.77 31.28 -19.27
N SER A 198 -0.51 31.18 -18.83
CA SER A 198 0.62 30.81 -19.69
C SER A 198 0.86 29.30 -19.82
N SER A 199 0.35 28.48 -18.91
CA SER A 199 0.61 27.03 -18.85
C SER A 199 -0.49 26.16 -19.48
N ARG A 200 -1.53 26.77 -20.06
CA ARG A 200 -2.51 26.04 -20.86
C ARG A 200 -2.15 26.17 -22.35
N PRO A 201 -2.15 25.05 -23.11
CA PRO A 201 -2.05 25.12 -24.57
C PRO A 201 -3.24 25.84 -25.18
#